data_AF-A0A9D2TUY8-F1
#
_entry.id   AF-A0A9D2TUY8-F1
#
_cell.length_a   1.000
_cell.length_b   1.000
_cell.length_c   1.000
_cell.angle_alpha   90.00
_cell.angle_beta   90.00
_cell.angle_gamma   90.00
#
_symmetry.space_group_name_H-M   'P 1'
#
loop_
_entity.id
_entity.type
_entity.pdbx_description
1 polymer ?
#
loop_
_entity_poly.entity_id
_entity_poly.type
_entity_poly.pdbx_seq_one_letter_code
_entity_poly.pdbx_strand_id
1 'polypeptide(L)'
;MNKVTKKLTGALLAGLLGASFLTGCSKTVDGTQPLLTSGEDTVTVGTGNLMLRMNQATMLSYYSMMGSGTTGIWSQDAGNGETYGDTTKKNVLDELENMLVQKQHAADYDVTISEEEHSKIEEAAKAFMDANTEETIQSLSVSQSDVESLLELYTYQTKMYDPMVADVDTNVEDSEAAQSKITYCRIDISDAQNDDGTTTPLTDEEKQEKKEQAQAILDQLQASPDPASADMDAIAKGVNEDLSAVDNTFGDDDTLLDDKLKEAAKTLQDGQVYGEVVEGENAYFVVRMDSVLDREATDQEKENIVEERQQEAYNDLLKEWKEDTDITVNEKEWEKVTLTDTEQYTIKQPETEESGEDTAAGTGEETAEDTGDGTADASDSTGTETEQDTAGTDAGTQSQE
;
A
#
# COMPACT_ATOMS: atom_id res chain seq x y z
N MET A 1 4.88 11.34 -2.02
CA MET A 1 4.94 10.74 -0.65
C MET A 1 3.74 11.18 0.20
N ASN A 2 2.86 10.24 0.56
CA ASN A 2 1.60 10.58 1.25
C ASN A 2 1.78 11.00 2.72
N LYS A 3 0.82 11.77 3.28
CA LYS A 3 0.89 12.37 4.65
C LYS A 3 1.06 11.35 5.80
N VAL A 4 0.81 10.07 5.53
CA VAL A 4 1.00 8.95 6.47
C VAL A 4 2.49 8.67 6.69
N THR A 5 3.32 8.74 5.65
CA THR A 5 4.76 8.46 5.72
C THR A 5 5.48 9.41 6.68
N LYS A 6 5.11 10.71 6.66
CA LYS A 6 5.63 11.75 7.58
C LYS A 6 5.30 11.51 9.07
N LYS A 7 4.50 10.50 9.42
CA LYS A 7 4.22 10.11 10.82
C LYS A 7 4.89 8.81 11.27
N LEU A 8 5.32 7.92 10.36
CA LEU A 8 5.86 6.61 10.75
C LEU A 8 7.33 6.66 11.18
N THR A 9 8.17 7.49 10.53
CA THR A 9 9.64 7.45 10.69
C THR A 9 10.11 7.67 12.13
N GLY A 10 9.45 8.57 12.88
CA GLY A 10 9.82 8.87 14.27
C GLY A 10 9.35 7.86 15.31
N ALA A 11 8.33 7.04 15.01
CA ALA A 11 7.78 6.07 15.97
C ALA A 11 8.53 4.74 15.97
N LEU A 12 9.09 4.35 14.82
CA LEU A 12 9.71 3.03 14.62
C LEU A 12 11.11 2.92 15.26
N LEU A 13 11.84 4.04 15.36
CA LEU A 13 13.20 4.11 15.94
C LEU A 13 13.23 4.27 17.46
N ALA A 14 12.12 4.65 18.11
CA ALA A 14 11.97 4.59 19.57
C ALA A 14 11.56 3.18 20.08
N GLY A 15 11.51 2.19 19.18
CA GLY A 15 11.00 0.85 19.45
C GLY A 15 11.97 -0.06 20.22
N LEU A 16 11.39 -0.87 21.11
CA LEU A 16 12.07 -2.01 21.74
C LEU A 16 12.28 -3.13 20.70
N LEU A 17 13.52 -3.53 20.45
CA LEU A 17 13.83 -4.72 19.68
C LEU A 17 13.95 -5.94 20.61
N GLY A 18 13.27 -7.03 20.25
CA GLY A 18 13.49 -8.35 20.80
C GLY A 18 14.50 -9.10 19.96
N ALA A 19 15.61 -9.53 20.56
CA ALA A 19 16.56 -10.42 19.90
C ALA A 19 16.31 -11.87 20.35
N SER A 20 16.32 -12.80 19.41
CA SER A 20 16.26 -14.24 19.68
C SER A 20 17.35 -14.98 18.90
N PHE A 21 18.08 -15.86 19.62
CA PHE A 21 19.25 -16.55 19.10
C PHE A 21 19.06 -18.06 19.21
N LEU A 22 19.15 -18.75 18.08
CA LEU A 22 19.29 -20.21 18.08
C LEU A 22 20.74 -20.56 18.43
N THR A 23 20.96 -21.56 19.29
CA THR A 23 22.27 -21.81 19.91
C THR A 23 23.36 -22.16 18.88
N GLY A 24 24.15 -21.15 18.54
CA GLY A 24 25.36 -21.22 17.73
C GLY A 24 26.14 -19.92 17.93
N CYS A 25 27.47 -19.96 17.88
CA CYS A 25 28.27 -18.74 17.98
C CYS A 25 28.09 -17.91 16.71
N SER A 26 27.24 -16.89 16.75
CA SER A 26 27.30 -15.85 15.73
C SER A 26 28.66 -15.14 15.80
N LYS A 27 29.16 -14.73 14.64
CA LYS A 27 30.41 -13.96 14.57
C LYS A 27 30.04 -12.52 14.89
N THR A 28 30.47 -12.04 16.06
CA THR A 28 30.34 -10.62 16.41
C THR A 28 30.98 -9.78 15.31
N VAL A 29 30.21 -8.84 14.75
CA VAL A 29 30.68 -7.89 13.75
C VAL A 29 31.29 -6.70 14.48
N ASP A 30 32.33 -6.09 13.91
CA ASP A 30 32.85 -4.82 14.43
C ASP A 30 32.06 -3.67 13.79
N GLY A 31 31.01 -3.21 14.49
CA GLY A 31 30.18 -2.11 14.03
C GLY A 31 30.91 -0.78 13.86
N THR A 32 32.10 -0.62 14.45
CA THR A 32 32.89 0.62 14.35
C THR A 32 33.65 0.76 13.03
N GLN A 33 33.69 -0.30 12.20
CA GLN A 33 34.31 -0.26 10.89
C GLN A 33 33.50 0.62 9.92
N PRO A 34 34.14 1.31 8.96
CA PRO A 34 33.42 1.99 7.89
C PRO A 34 32.70 0.95 7.01
N LEU A 35 31.46 1.27 6.61
CA LEU A 35 30.67 0.54 5.62
C LEU A 35 30.64 1.29 4.29
N LEU A 36 30.28 2.58 4.32
CA LEU A 36 30.40 3.50 3.19
C LEU A 36 31.34 4.64 3.58
N THR A 37 32.19 5.07 2.64
CA THR A 37 32.96 6.31 2.77
C THR A 37 32.88 7.12 1.49
N SER A 38 32.58 8.40 1.59
CA SER A 38 32.59 9.34 0.46
C SER A 38 33.04 10.71 0.94
N GLY A 39 34.17 11.20 0.40
CA GLY A 39 34.77 12.46 0.87
C GLY A 39 35.13 12.43 2.36
N GLU A 40 34.50 13.30 3.15
CA GLU A 40 34.64 13.34 4.61
C GLU A 40 33.54 12.55 5.35
N ASP A 41 32.48 12.12 4.65
CA ASP A 41 31.38 11.34 5.23
C ASP A 41 31.75 9.86 5.39
N THR A 42 31.24 9.24 6.45
CA THR A 42 31.39 7.80 6.71
C THR A 42 30.13 7.26 7.36
N VAL A 43 29.55 6.22 6.76
CA VAL A 43 28.49 5.39 7.36
C VAL A 43 29.17 4.15 7.94
N THR A 44 28.87 3.80 9.19
CA THR A 44 29.48 2.65 9.87
C THR A 44 28.75 1.33 9.59
N VAL A 45 29.43 0.21 9.84
CA VAL A 45 28.81 -1.12 9.82
C VAL A 45 27.72 -1.26 10.90
N GLY A 46 27.86 -0.56 12.04
CA GLY A 46 26.84 -0.47 13.07
C GLY A 46 25.56 0.19 12.56
N THR A 47 25.69 1.32 11.86
CA THR A 47 24.56 2.05 11.22
C THR A 47 23.85 1.15 10.20
N GLY A 48 24.60 0.47 9.33
CA GLY A 48 24.03 -0.42 8.33
C GLY A 48 23.39 -1.68 8.91
N ASN A 49 24.00 -2.31 9.94
CA ASN A 49 23.40 -3.46 10.62
C ASN A 49 22.13 -3.07 11.38
N LEU A 50 22.08 -1.89 12.01
CA LEU A 50 20.85 -1.38 12.64
C LEU A 50 19.70 -1.29 11.62
N MET A 51 19.93 -0.66 10.48
CA MET A 51 18.95 -0.56 9.39
C MET A 51 18.53 -1.94 8.87
N LEU A 52 19.47 -2.87 8.72
CA LEU A 52 19.19 -4.25 8.31
C LEU A 52 18.30 -4.98 9.31
N ARG A 53 18.55 -4.84 10.62
CA ARG A 53 17.76 -5.51 11.67
C ARG A 53 16.40 -4.86 11.88
N MET A 54 16.25 -3.56 11.62
CA MET A 54 14.94 -2.91 11.56
C MET A 54 14.09 -3.42 10.39
N ASN A 55 14.69 -3.58 9.20
CA ASN A 55 14.02 -4.20 8.05
C ASN A 55 13.62 -5.64 8.36
N GLN A 56 14.52 -6.44 8.97
CA GLN A 56 14.22 -7.78 9.46
C GLN A 56 13.00 -7.79 10.40
N ALA A 57 13.01 -6.92 11.42
CA ALA A 57 11.96 -6.86 12.43
C ALA A 57 10.60 -6.41 11.88
N THR A 58 10.60 -5.45 10.96
CA THR A 58 9.39 -4.95 10.30
C THR A 58 8.78 -6.03 9.41
N MET A 59 9.60 -6.72 8.62
CA MET A 59 9.13 -7.79 7.73
C MET A 59 8.61 -8.99 8.52
N LEU A 60 9.32 -9.44 9.56
CA LEU A 60 8.85 -10.53 10.42
C LEU A 60 7.52 -10.18 11.12
N SER A 61 7.34 -8.92 11.54
CA SER A 61 6.08 -8.43 12.10
C SER A 61 4.95 -8.47 11.07
N TYR A 62 5.20 -8.07 9.82
CA TYR A 62 4.21 -8.11 8.73
C TYR A 62 3.77 -9.54 8.40
N TYR A 63 4.72 -10.46 8.21
CA TYR A 63 4.40 -11.88 7.95
C TYR A 63 3.62 -12.51 9.11
N SER A 64 4.00 -12.21 10.36
CA SER A 64 3.27 -12.68 11.54
C SER A 64 1.86 -12.10 11.61
N MET A 65 1.64 -10.85 11.22
CA MET A 65 0.32 -10.21 11.17
C MET A 65 -0.58 -10.84 10.09
N MET A 66 0.00 -11.27 8.96
CA MET A 66 -0.71 -12.03 7.92
C MET A 66 -0.92 -13.52 8.27
N GLY A 67 -0.56 -13.96 9.48
CA GLY A 67 -0.63 -15.38 9.88
C GLY A 67 0.32 -16.29 9.11
N SER A 68 1.32 -15.73 8.41
CA SER A 68 2.28 -16.46 7.61
C SER A 68 3.48 -16.92 8.44
N GLY A 69 4.03 -18.09 8.12
CA GLY A 69 5.23 -18.61 8.77
C GLY A 69 6.46 -17.76 8.46
N THR A 70 7.24 -17.43 9.48
CA THR A 70 8.45 -16.60 9.36
C THR A 70 9.75 -17.39 9.14
N THR A 71 9.71 -18.71 9.38
CA THR A 71 10.89 -19.60 9.30
C THR A 71 11.36 -19.81 7.86
N GLY A 72 12.64 -19.53 7.59
CA GLY A 72 13.31 -19.93 6.35
C GLY A 72 13.32 -18.86 5.27
N ILE A 73 12.58 -17.75 5.45
CA ILE A 73 12.40 -16.69 4.43
C ILE A 73 13.77 -16.19 3.94
N TRP A 74 14.69 -15.91 4.86
CA TRP A 74 16.02 -15.37 4.52
C TRP A 74 16.87 -16.32 3.67
N SER A 75 16.61 -17.63 3.73
CA SER A 75 17.32 -18.67 2.97
C SER A 75 16.67 -19.03 1.64
N GLN A 76 15.50 -18.48 1.34
CA GLN A 76 14.78 -18.74 0.09
C GLN A 76 15.52 -18.11 -1.11
N ASP A 77 15.57 -18.83 -2.23
CA ASP A 77 16.07 -18.32 -3.51
C ASP A 77 15.17 -17.18 -4.02
N ALA A 78 15.78 -16.04 -4.32
CA ALA A 78 15.11 -14.86 -4.87
C ALA A 78 14.90 -14.95 -6.40
N GLY A 79 15.33 -16.04 -7.04
CA GLY A 79 15.15 -16.31 -8.47
C GLY A 79 16.24 -15.70 -9.36
N ASN A 80 17.19 -14.97 -8.77
CA ASN A 80 18.39 -14.42 -9.41
C ASN A 80 19.67 -15.23 -9.06
N GLY A 81 19.55 -16.32 -8.31
CA GLY A 81 20.67 -17.12 -7.82
C GLY A 81 21.25 -16.64 -6.47
N GLU A 82 20.59 -15.68 -5.82
CA GLU A 82 20.92 -15.15 -4.51
C GLU A 82 19.78 -15.44 -3.52
N THR A 83 20.07 -15.38 -2.21
CA THR A 83 19.00 -15.54 -1.22
C THR A 83 18.21 -14.25 -1.03
N TYR A 84 17.01 -14.36 -0.47
CA TYR A 84 16.24 -13.20 -0.01
C TYR A 84 17.01 -12.38 1.05
N GLY A 85 17.81 -13.05 1.89
CA GLY A 85 18.73 -12.39 2.84
C GLY A 85 19.82 -11.57 2.15
N ASP A 86 20.45 -12.10 1.10
CA ASP A 86 21.47 -11.40 0.31
C ASP A 86 20.87 -10.20 -0.43
N THR A 87 19.68 -10.39 -1.03
CA THR A 87 18.93 -9.33 -1.73
C THR A 87 18.58 -8.19 -0.76
N THR A 88 18.09 -8.51 0.44
CA THR A 88 17.78 -7.52 1.48
C THR A 88 19.03 -6.74 1.91
N LYS A 89 20.17 -7.42 2.06
CA LYS A 89 21.46 -6.76 2.38
C LYS A 89 21.93 -5.81 1.29
N LYS A 90 21.66 -6.09 0.01
CA LYS A 90 21.97 -5.19 -1.10
C LYS A 90 21.06 -3.98 -1.11
N ASN A 91 19.76 -4.17 -0.93
CA ASN A 91 18.78 -3.07 -0.88
C ASN A 91 19.08 -2.11 0.28
N VAL A 92 19.49 -2.62 1.45
CA VAL A 92 19.94 -1.77 2.58
C VAL A 92 21.21 -0.97 2.23
N LEU A 93 22.14 -1.56 1.47
CA LEU A 93 23.34 -0.85 1.05
C LEU A 93 23.02 0.25 0.03
N ASP A 94 22.24 -0.08 -1.00
CA ASP A 94 21.80 0.86 -2.04
C ASP A 94 21.05 2.05 -1.44
N GLU A 95 20.19 1.80 -0.45
CA GLU A 95 19.42 2.83 0.24
C GLU A 95 20.29 3.70 1.18
N LEU A 96 21.31 3.12 1.84
CA LEU A 96 22.28 3.92 2.60
C LEU A 96 23.10 4.83 1.69
N GLU A 97 23.43 4.39 0.48
CA GLU A 97 24.05 5.23 -0.56
C GLU A 97 23.08 6.32 -1.04
N ASN A 98 21.81 5.99 -1.30
CA ASN A 98 20.76 6.95 -1.68
C ASN A 98 20.57 8.05 -0.63
N MET A 99 20.57 7.69 0.66
CA MET A 99 20.47 8.67 1.76
C MET A 99 21.76 9.48 1.94
N LEU A 100 22.94 8.87 1.69
CA LEU A 100 24.22 9.56 1.77
C LEU A 100 24.34 10.65 0.70
N VAL A 101 24.02 10.35 -0.57
CA VAL A 101 24.04 11.37 -1.63
C VAL A 101 23.01 12.48 -1.38
N GLN A 102 21.83 12.16 -0.84
CA GLN A 102 20.84 13.17 -0.44
C GLN A 102 21.35 14.10 0.66
N LYS A 103 22.08 13.57 1.66
CA LYS A 103 22.76 14.40 2.66
C LYS A 103 23.80 15.32 2.03
N GLN A 104 24.58 14.82 1.06
CA GLN A 104 25.63 15.59 0.39
C GLN A 104 25.05 16.70 -0.51
N HIS A 105 23.96 16.43 -1.22
CA HIS A 105 23.24 17.41 -2.05
C HIS A 105 22.25 18.30 -1.29
N ALA A 106 22.05 18.10 0.02
CA ALA A 106 21.05 18.85 0.79
C ALA A 106 21.25 20.38 0.72
N ALA A 107 22.50 20.83 0.71
CA ALA A 107 22.85 22.24 0.59
C ALA A 107 22.45 22.87 -0.77
N ASP A 108 22.36 22.08 -1.84
CA ASP A 108 21.97 22.56 -3.18
C ASP A 108 20.46 22.94 -3.24
N TYR A 109 19.67 22.42 -2.29
CA TYR A 109 18.23 22.65 -2.14
C TYR A 109 17.88 23.52 -0.92
N ASP A 110 18.86 24.22 -0.33
CA ASP A 110 18.73 24.95 0.94
C ASP A 110 18.21 24.08 2.13
N VAL A 111 18.38 22.75 2.05
CA VAL A 111 17.94 21.80 3.08
C VAL A 111 19.01 21.65 4.17
N THR A 112 18.63 21.92 5.41
CA THR A 112 19.47 21.71 6.60
C THR A 112 18.70 21.05 7.73
N ILE A 113 19.37 20.28 8.58
CA ILE A 113 18.83 19.85 9.88
C ILE A 113 19.04 21.00 10.89
N SER A 114 17.97 21.40 11.56
CA SER A 114 17.99 22.47 12.56
C SER A 114 18.48 21.98 13.93
N GLU A 115 18.87 22.92 14.81
CA GLU A 115 19.28 22.59 16.19
C GLU A 115 18.18 21.83 16.97
N GLU A 116 16.90 22.12 16.70
CA GLU A 116 15.76 21.41 17.30
C GLU A 116 15.63 19.97 16.76
N GLU A 117 15.85 19.77 15.46
CA GLU A 117 15.83 18.43 14.85
C GLU A 117 17.03 17.60 15.33
N HIS A 118 18.24 18.17 15.38
CA HIS A 118 19.40 17.51 16.00
C HIS A 118 19.15 17.11 17.46
N SER A 119 18.52 17.98 18.25
CA SER A 119 18.17 17.66 19.65
C SER A 119 17.18 16.48 19.75
N LYS A 120 16.21 16.40 18.83
CA LYS A 120 15.27 15.26 18.75
C LYS A 120 15.94 13.97 18.28
N ILE A 121 16.93 14.07 17.39
CA ILE A 121 17.74 12.92 16.95
C ILE A 121 18.54 12.36 18.13
N GLU A 122 19.22 13.21 18.91
CA GLU A 122 19.93 12.81 20.13
C GLU A 122 18.97 12.19 21.17
N GLU A 123 17.81 12.81 21.42
CA GLU A 123 16.79 12.28 22.35
C GLU A 123 16.25 10.91 21.90
N ALA A 124 15.93 10.75 20.62
CA ALA A 124 15.42 9.50 20.07
C ALA A 124 16.48 8.38 20.08
N ALA A 125 17.73 8.70 19.71
CA ALA A 125 18.84 7.76 19.77
C ALA A 125 19.11 7.32 21.21
N LYS A 126 19.12 8.27 22.16
CA LYS A 126 19.22 7.95 23.59
C LYS A 126 18.07 7.06 24.06
N ALA A 127 16.83 7.35 23.68
CA ALA A 127 15.66 6.55 24.05
C ALA A 127 15.75 5.12 23.50
N PHE A 128 16.24 4.92 22.26
CA PHE A 128 16.50 3.60 21.70
C PHE A 128 17.54 2.82 22.53
N MET A 129 18.65 3.47 22.90
CA MET A 129 19.71 2.84 23.69
C MET A 129 19.25 2.52 25.12
N ASP A 130 18.47 3.39 25.76
CA ASP A 130 17.92 3.20 27.12
C ASP A 130 16.79 2.15 27.15
N ALA A 131 16.05 1.95 26.06
CA ALA A 131 14.99 0.96 25.95
C ALA A 131 15.54 -0.47 25.77
N ASN A 132 16.54 -0.64 24.92
CA ASN A 132 17.08 -1.96 24.57
C ASN A 132 18.04 -2.50 25.63
N THR A 133 18.14 -3.82 25.79
CA THR A 133 19.07 -4.41 26.77
C THR A 133 20.51 -4.30 26.28
N GLU A 134 21.47 -4.31 27.22
CA GLU A 134 22.91 -4.32 26.89
C GLU A 134 23.26 -5.50 25.95
N GLU A 135 22.65 -6.67 26.15
CA GLU A 135 22.81 -7.85 25.28
C GLU A 135 22.29 -7.60 23.84
N THR A 136 21.12 -6.98 23.69
CA THR A 136 20.56 -6.61 22.38
C THR A 136 21.43 -5.58 21.68
N ILE A 137 21.89 -4.53 22.37
CA ILE A 137 22.80 -3.51 21.83
C ILE A 137 24.15 -4.11 21.42
N GLN A 138 24.74 -4.99 22.25
CA GLN A 138 25.98 -5.68 21.93
C GLN A 138 25.84 -6.60 20.71
N SER A 139 24.71 -7.30 20.55
CA SER A 139 24.47 -8.15 19.37
C SER A 139 24.22 -7.33 18.10
N LEU A 140 23.49 -6.21 18.20
CA LEU A 140 23.37 -5.22 17.11
C LEU A 140 24.73 -4.60 16.75
N SER A 141 25.73 -4.69 17.63
CA SER A 141 27.04 -4.06 17.46
C SER A 141 26.92 -2.55 17.20
N VAL A 142 26.00 -1.90 17.90
CA VAL A 142 25.55 -0.53 17.64
C VAL A 142 25.87 0.41 18.81
N SER A 143 26.21 1.65 18.51
CA SER A 143 26.43 2.76 19.45
C SER A 143 25.34 3.83 19.30
N GLN A 144 25.20 4.72 20.28
CA GLN A 144 24.24 5.84 20.17
C GLN A 144 24.50 6.68 18.90
N SER A 145 25.77 6.94 18.57
CA SER A 145 26.16 7.66 17.35
C SER A 145 25.79 6.96 16.04
N ASP A 146 25.68 5.62 16.02
CA ASP A 146 25.19 4.89 14.84
C ASP A 146 23.67 5.06 14.67
N VAL A 147 22.93 5.13 15.79
CA VAL A 147 21.49 5.43 15.80
C VAL A 147 21.23 6.87 15.38
N GLU A 148 22.01 7.82 15.88
CA GLU A 148 22.00 9.23 15.47
C GLU A 148 22.30 9.38 13.98
N SER A 149 23.32 8.68 13.47
CA SER A 149 23.69 8.70 12.05
C SER A 149 22.56 8.18 11.15
N LEU A 150 21.89 7.08 11.55
CA LEU A 150 20.74 6.56 10.79
C LEU A 150 19.54 7.52 10.82
N LEU A 151 19.26 8.13 11.98
CA LEU A 151 18.21 9.15 12.14
C LEU A 151 18.50 10.42 11.32
N GLU A 152 19.77 10.84 11.24
CA GLU A 152 20.21 11.97 10.41
C GLU A 152 19.98 11.69 8.91
N LEU A 153 20.37 10.50 8.45
CA LEU A 153 20.15 10.04 7.06
C LEU A 153 18.66 10.01 6.68
N TYR A 154 17.81 9.41 7.52
CA TYR A 154 16.35 9.44 7.31
C TYR A 154 15.76 10.86 7.35
N THR A 155 16.34 11.75 8.16
CA THR A 155 15.89 13.14 8.24
C THR A 155 16.23 13.89 6.94
N TYR A 156 17.43 13.72 6.39
CA TYR A 156 17.76 14.27 5.06
C TYR A 156 16.85 13.70 3.98
N GLN A 157 16.70 12.38 3.88
CA GLN A 157 15.81 11.74 2.91
C GLN A 157 14.38 12.30 2.95
N THR A 158 13.81 12.41 4.16
CA THR A 158 12.45 12.95 4.36
C THR A 158 12.33 14.41 3.94
N LYS A 159 13.38 15.22 4.14
CA LYS A 159 13.40 16.66 3.81
C LYS A 159 13.78 16.94 2.37
N MET A 160 14.46 16.03 1.69
CA MET A 160 14.94 16.16 0.31
C MET A 160 13.89 15.82 -0.74
N TYR A 161 12.96 14.91 -0.46
CA TYR A 161 11.93 14.51 -1.42
C TYR A 161 11.10 15.68 -1.96
N ASP A 162 10.47 16.49 -1.09
CA ASP A 162 9.59 17.58 -1.54
C ASP A 162 10.35 18.61 -2.42
N PRO A 163 11.59 19.06 -2.09
CA PRO A 163 12.42 19.88 -2.98
C PRO A 163 12.85 19.21 -4.29
N MET A 164 13.27 17.93 -4.26
CA MET A 164 13.74 17.20 -5.44
C MET A 164 12.68 17.07 -6.54
N VAL A 165 11.40 17.01 -6.15
CA VAL A 165 10.28 16.85 -7.10
C VAL A 165 9.50 18.14 -7.35
N ALA A 166 9.97 19.28 -6.84
CA ALA A 166 9.23 20.55 -6.86
C ALA A 166 8.97 21.13 -8.26
N ASP A 167 9.86 20.84 -9.22
CA ASP A 167 9.78 21.31 -10.61
C ASP A 167 9.10 20.30 -11.57
N VAL A 168 8.59 19.17 -11.04
CA VAL A 168 7.88 18.15 -11.83
C VAL A 168 6.52 18.69 -12.30
N ASP A 169 6.17 18.44 -13.56
CA ASP A 169 4.89 18.89 -14.12
C ASP A 169 3.71 18.13 -13.49
N THR A 170 2.95 18.82 -12.64
CA THR A 170 1.75 18.30 -12.00
C THR A 170 0.47 18.49 -12.83
N ASN A 171 0.57 18.99 -14.07
CA ASN A 171 -0.58 19.13 -14.95
C ASN A 171 -0.77 17.80 -15.72
N VAL A 172 -1.97 17.22 -15.57
CA VAL A 172 -2.38 16.00 -16.28
C VAL A 172 -3.72 16.28 -16.95
N GLU A 173 -3.74 16.16 -18.27
CA GLU A 173 -4.95 16.37 -19.08
C GLU A 173 -5.88 15.16 -18.98
N ASP A 174 -7.20 15.37 -19.16
CA ASP A 174 -8.17 14.27 -19.13
C ASP A 174 -7.86 13.17 -20.16
N SER A 175 -7.24 13.52 -21.29
CA SER A 175 -6.86 12.57 -22.34
C SER A 175 -5.64 11.71 -22.01
N GLU A 176 -4.88 12.05 -20.97
CA GLU A 176 -3.73 11.27 -20.52
C GLU A 176 -4.15 10.26 -19.45
N ALA A 177 -5.03 10.67 -18.53
CA ALA A 177 -5.55 9.87 -17.43
C ALA A 177 -6.91 9.21 -17.74
N ALA A 178 -7.31 9.12 -19.01
CA ALA A 178 -8.69 8.81 -19.40
C ALA A 178 -9.13 7.41 -18.95
N GLN A 179 -10.05 7.35 -17.99
CA GLN A 179 -10.64 6.10 -17.51
C GLN A 179 -12.08 5.96 -18.02
N SER A 180 -12.45 4.81 -18.59
CA SER A 180 -13.81 4.49 -19.04
C SER A 180 -14.46 3.45 -18.14
N LYS A 181 -15.72 3.66 -17.74
CA LYS A 181 -16.50 2.72 -16.93
C LYS A 181 -17.46 1.88 -17.79
N ILE A 182 -17.44 0.57 -17.58
CA ILE A 182 -18.31 -0.42 -18.23
C ILE A 182 -19.00 -1.33 -17.21
N THR A 183 -20.20 -1.81 -17.55
CA THR A 183 -20.74 -3.06 -17.02
C THR A 183 -20.60 -4.14 -18.10
N TYR A 184 -20.10 -5.33 -17.74
CA TYR A 184 -20.05 -6.47 -18.66
C TYR A 184 -20.39 -7.81 -18.02
N CYS A 185 -20.97 -8.70 -18.81
CA CYS A 185 -21.10 -10.12 -18.47
C CYS A 185 -19.94 -10.90 -19.08
N ARG A 186 -19.27 -11.76 -18.29
CA ARG A 186 -18.18 -12.63 -18.75
C ARG A 186 -18.62 -14.09 -18.73
N ILE A 187 -18.68 -14.73 -19.89
CA ILE A 187 -19.00 -16.15 -20.04
C ILE A 187 -17.71 -16.89 -20.34
N ASP A 188 -17.14 -17.53 -19.31
CA ASP A 188 -15.84 -18.19 -19.39
C ASP A 188 -15.82 -19.36 -20.40
N ILE A 189 -14.80 -19.39 -21.28
CA ILE A 189 -14.52 -20.50 -22.22
C ILE A 189 -13.11 -21.08 -22.06
N SER A 190 -12.45 -20.83 -20.93
CA SER A 190 -11.14 -21.40 -20.59
C SER A 190 -11.24 -22.92 -20.37
N ASP A 191 -10.10 -23.61 -20.31
CA ASP A 191 -10.08 -25.05 -20.05
C ASP A 191 -10.71 -25.37 -18.69
N ALA A 192 -11.62 -26.35 -18.67
CA ALA A 192 -12.22 -26.84 -17.44
C ALA A 192 -11.16 -27.49 -16.53
N GLN A 193 -11.07 -27.07 -15.28
CA GLN A 193 -10.17 -27.67 -14.30
C GLN A 193 -10.71 -29.04 -13.85
N ASN A 194 -9.87 -30.05 -13.89
CA ASN A 194 -10.15 -31.41 -13.44
C ASN A 194 -9.78 -31.60 -11.95
N ASP A 195 -10.41 -32.56 -11.27
CA ASP A 195 -10.15 -32.90 -9.86
C ASP A 195 -8.67 -33.24 -9.54
N ASP A 196 -7.89 -33.63 -10.54
CA ASP A 196 -6.46 -33.96 -10.40
C ASP A 196 -5.52 -32.76 -10.61
N GLY A 197 -6.08 -31.56 -10.80
CA GLY A 197 -5.35 -30.32 -11.04
C GLY A 197 -4.89 -30.11 -12.49
N THR A 198 -5.24 -31.01 -13.41
CA THR A 198 -5.05 -30.80 -14.86
C THR A 198 -6.21 -29.98 -15.45
N THR A 199 -6.12 -29.61 -16.73
CA THR A 199 -7.16 -28.88 -17.44
C THR A 199 -7.61 -29.62 -18.70
N THR A 200 -8.88 -29.45 -19.10
CA THR A 200 -9.47 -30.03 -20.30
C THR A 200 -10.10 -28.91 -21.16
N PRO A 201 -9.68 -28.70 -22.41
CA PRO A 201 -10.32 -27.73 -23.29
C PRO A 201 -11.79 -28.04 -23.54
N LEU A 202 -12.65 -27.02 -23.47
CA LEU A 202 -14.07 -27.13 -23.80
C LEU A 202 -14.28 -27.53 -25.27
N THR A 203 -15.32 -28.32 -25.54
CA THR A 203 -15.68 -28.71 -26.91
C THR A 203 -16.29 -27.54 -27.70
N ASP A 204 -16.34 -27.70 -29.02
CA ASP A 204 -17.01 -26.73 -29.90
C ASP A 204 -18.51 -26.61 -29.56
N GLU A 205 -19.16 -27.69 -29.11
CA GLU A 205 -20.55 -27.64 -28.64
C GLU A 205 -20.69 -26.84 -27.33
N GLU A 206 -19.83 -27.08 -26.32
CA GLU A 206 -19.87 -26.35 -25.05
C GLU A 206 -19.59 -24.85 -25.24
N LYS A 207 -18.67 -24.51 -26.15
CA LYS A 207 -18.41 -23.12 -26.54
C LYS A 207 -19.60 -22.51 -27.29
N GLN A 208 -20.27 -23.26 -28.15
CA GLN A 208 -21.47 -22.79 -28.85
C GLN A 208 -22.63 -22.54 -27.87
N GLU A 209 -22.86 -23.41 -26.89
CA GLU A 209 -23.88 -23.19 -25.84
C GLU A 209 -23.59 -21.93 -25.01
N LYS A 210 -22.33 -21.71 -24.64
CA LYS A 210 -21.87 -20.49 -23.93
C LYS A 210 -22.04 -19.23 -24.78
N LYS A 211 -21.81 -19.32 -26.11
CA LYS A 211 -22.07 -18.21 -27.04
C LYS A 211 -23.56 -17.91 -27.18
N GLU A 212 -24.42 -18.92 -27.16
CA GLU A 212 -25.88 -18.76 -27.16
C GLU A 212 -26.38 -18.12 -25.86
N GLN A 213 -25.78 -18.44 -24.70
CA GLN A 213 -26.05 -17.73 -23.45
C GLN A 213 -25.67 -16.25 -23.54
N ALA A 214 -24.48 -15.93 -24.06
CA ALA A 214 -24.06 -14.54 -24.27
C ALA A 214 -25.01 -13.79 -25.24
N GLN A 215 -25.42 -14.43 -26.33
CA GLN A 215 -26.39 -13.85 -27.27
C GLN A 215 -27.76 -13.61 -26.61
N ALA A 216 -28.24 -14.54 -25.76
CA ALA A 216 -29.51 -14.38 -25.04
C ALA A 216 -29.49 -13.24 -24.01
N ILE A 217 -28.33 -12.94 -23.40
CA ILE A 217 -28.12 -11.75 -22.57
C ILE A 217 -28.19 -10.49 -23.43
N LEU A 218 -27.45 -10.47 -24.54
CA LEU A 218 -27.41 -9.33 -25.46
C LEU A 218 -28.78 -9.01 -26.05
N ASP A 219 -29.53 -10.01 -26.51
CA ASP A 219 -30.87 -9.86 -27.08
C ASP A 219 -31.86 -9.27 -26.05
N GLN A 220 -31.82 -9.73 -24.80
CA GLN A 220 -32.65 -9.19 -23.72
C GLN A 220 -32.27 -7.77 -23.33
N LEU A 221 -30.97 -7.47 -23.30
CA LEU A 221 -30.45 -6.14 -23.01
C LEU A 221 -30.81 -5.14 -24.11
N GLN A 222 -30.70 -5.52 -25.38
CA GLN A 222 -31.15 -4.71 -26.53
C GLN A 222 -32.68 -4.58 -26.62
N ALA A 223 -33.43 -5.56 -26.11
CA ALA A 223 -34.90 -5.48 -26.00
C ALA A 223 -35.38 -4.66 -24.79
N SER A 224 -34.49 -4.23 -23.89
CA SER A 224 -34.83 -3.32 -22.80
C SER A 224 -35.36 -2.00 -23.36
N PRO A 225 -36.43 -1.40 -22.77
CA PRO A 225 -36.86 -0.05 -23.13
C PRO A 225 -35.82 1.02 -22.77
N ASP A 226 -34.91 0.71 -21.85
CA ASP A 226 -33.75 1.53 -21.48
C ASP A 226 -32.55 0.60 -21.25
N PRO A 227 -31.73 0.32 -22.28
CA PRO A 227 -30.52 -0.49 -22.13
C PRO A 227 -29.43 0.22 -21.30
N ALA A 228 -29.43 1.56 -21.30
CA ALA A 228 -28.44 2.37 -20.59
C ALA A 228 -28.56 2.19 -19.07
N SER A 229 -29.78 2.07 -18.54
CA SER A 229 -30.03 1.82 -17.12
C SER A 229 -30.48 0.38 -16.80
N ALA A 230 -30.32 -0.57 -17.73
CA ALA A 230 -30.75 -1.95 -17.51
C ALA A 230 -29.91 -2.67 -16.44
N ASP A 231 -30.56 -3.49 -15.62
CA ASP A 231 -29.88 -4.38 -14.67
C ASP A 231 -29.30 -5.58 -15.42
N MET A 232 -28.04 -5.46 -15.85
CA MET A 232 -27.35 -6.51 -16.60
C MET A 232 -27.11 -7.78 -15.77
N ASP A 233 -26.97 -7.66 -14.44
CA ASP A 233 -26.77 -8.81 -13.55
C ASP A 233 -28.05 -9.62 -13.42
N ALA A 234 -29.20 -8.95 -13.25
CA ALA A 234 -30.50 -9.62 -13.27
C ALA A 234 -30.83 -10.26 -14.63
N ILE A 235 -30.43 -9.63 -15.76
CA ILE A 235 -30.57 -10.22 -17.10
C ILE A 235 -29.67 -11.45 -17.25
N ALA A 236 -28.42 -11.39 -16.81
CA ALA A 236 -27.49 -12.52 -16.84
C ALA A 236 -28.03 -13.72 -16.05
N LYS A 237 -28.46 -13.48 -14.80
CA LYS A 237 -29.08 -14.49 -13.92
C LYS A 237 -30.40 -15.05 -14.47
N GLY A 238 -31.13 -14.24 -15.24
CA GLY A 238 -32.33 -14.66 -15.96
C GLY A 238 -32.06 -15.63 -17.12
N VAL A 239 -30.85 -15.62 -17.70
CA VAL A 239 -30.40 -16.59 -18.72
C VAL A 239 -29.82 -17.85 -18.06
N ASN A 240 -28.98 -17.68 -17.04
CA ASN A 240 -28.40 -18.77 -16.26
C ASN A 240 -27.99 -18.22 -14.88
N GLU A 241 -28.40 -18.90 -13.80
CA GLU A 241 -28.22 -18.44 -12.41
C GLU A 241 -26.74 -18.30 -11.99
N ASP A 242 -25.83 -19.01 -12.66
CA ASP A 242 -24.37 -18.92 -12.45
C ASP A 242 -23.72 -17.70 -13.13
N LEU A 243 -24.44 -17.02 -14.05
CA LEU A 243 -23.92 -15.84 -14.75
C LEU A 243 -24.19 -14.57 -13.93
N SER A 244 -23.32 -13.59 -14.09
CA SER A 244 -23.43 -12.27 -13.45
C SER A 244 -22.86 -11.19 -14.36
N ALA A 245 -23.20 -9.94 -14.06
CA ALA A 245 -22.54 -8.78 -14.63
C ALA A 245 -21.60 -8.16 -13.59
N VAL A 246 -20.49 -7.60 -14.05
CA VAL A 246 -19.51 -6.89 -13.23
C VAL A 246 -19.29 -5.49 -13.78
N ASP A 247 -19.21 -4.51 -12.89
CA ASP A 247 -18.73 -3.17 -13.19
C ASP A 247 -17.20 -3.18 -13.16
N ASN A 248 -16.58 -2.48 -14.11
CA ASN A 248 -15.13 -2.25 -14.11
C ASN A 248 -14.80 -0.92 -14.79
N THR A 249 -13.66 -0.33 -14.43
CA THR A 249 -13.14 0.91 -15.02
C THR A 249 -11.73 0.62 -15.55
N PHE A 250 -11.41 1.11 -16.76
CA PHE A 250 -10.15 0.83 -17.44
C PHE A 250 -9.63 2.01 -18.25
N GLY A 251 -8.30 2.10 -18.38
CA GLY A 251 -7.59 3.10 -19.16
C GLY A 251 -6.96 2.56 -20.45
N ASP A 252 -5.92 3.24 -20.92
CA ASP A 252 -5.03 2.76 -21.99
C ASP A 252 -3.91 1.84 -21.46
N ASP A 253 -3.61 1.93 -20.17
CA ASP A 253 -2.59 1.20 -19.42
C ASP A 253 -3.08 -0.15 -18.86
N ASP A 254 -4.41 -0.35 -18.75
CA ASP A 254 -4.98 -1.58 -18.20
C ASP A 254 -4.49 -2.83 -18.96
N THR A 255 -3.92 -3.77 -18.20
CA THR A 255 -3.50 -5.10 -18.67
C THR A 255 -4.35 -6.24 -18.12
N LEU A 256 -5.42 -5.96 -17.36
CA LEU A 256 -6.23 -6.98 -16.68
C LEU A 256 -7.50 -7.36 -17.44
N LEU A 257 -8.10 -6.43 -18.21
CA LEU A 257 -9.20 -6.73 -19.11
C LEU A 257 -8.70 -7.29 -20.45
N ASP A 258 -9.52 -8.19 -21.01
CA ASP A 258 -9.32 -8.75 -22.35
C ASP A 258 -9.30 -7.63 -23.41
N ASP A 259 -8.29 -7.64 -24.28
CA ASP A 259 -8.11 -6.59 -25.29
C ASP A 259 -9.29 -6.49 -26.26
N LYS A 260 -10.00 -7.59 -26.56
CA LYS A 260 -11.19 -7.55 -27.42
C LYS A 260 -12.37 -6.86 -26.72
N LEU A 261 -12.49 -7.03 -25.39
CA LEU A 261 -13.48 -6.32 -24.58
C LEU A 261 -13.18 -4.80 -24.57
N LYS A 262 -11.92 -4.41 -24.32
CA LYS A 262 -11.49 -3.00 -24.36
C LYS A 262 -11.68 -2.38 -25.75
N GLU A 263 -11.26 -3.06 -26.82
CA GLU A 263 -11.45 -2.62 -28.21
C GLU A 263 -12.94 -2.37 -28.53
N ALA A 264 -13.82 -3.31 -28.15
CA ALA A 264 -15.26 -3.17 -28.36
C ALA A 264 -15.85 -2.00 -27.55
N ALA A 265 -15.51 -1.92 -26.26
CA ALA A 265 -15.98 -0.86 -25.36
C ALA A 265 -15.56 0.54 -25.85
N LYS A 266 -14.31 0.72 -26.30
CA LYS A 266 -13.80 2.01 -26.82
C LYS A 266 -14.53 2.53 -28.08
N THR A 267 -15.41 1.73 -28.71
CA THR A 267 -16.27 2.19 -29.83
C THR A 267 -17.59 2.84 -29.37
N LEU A 268 -17.95 2.70 -28.10
CA LEU A 268 -19.26 3.05 -27.55
C LEU A 268 -19.34 4.52 -27.08
N GLN A 269 -20.56 4.96 -26.82
CA GLN A 269 -20.88 6.18 -26.09
C GLN A 269 -21.64 5.83 -24.81
N ASP A 270 -21.75 6.76 -23.86
CA ASP A 270 -22.50 6.60 -22.60
C ASP A 270 -23.88 5.94 -22.80
N GLY A 271 -24.13 4.88 -22.03
CA GLY A 271 -25.36 4.08 -22.07
C GLY A 271 -25.49 3.13 -23.26
N GLN A 272 -24.53 3.10 -24.19
CA GLN A 272 -24.59 2.18 -25.34
C GLN A 272 -24.12 0.78 -24.99
N VAL A 273 -24.80 -0.20 -25.59
CA VAL A 273 -24.47 -1.62 -25.53
C VAL A 273 -23.77 -2.01 -26.82
N TYR A 274 -22.69 -2.80 -26.76
CA TYR A 274 -22.02 -3.28 -27.96
C TYR A 274 -22.96 -4.19 -28.77
N GLY A 275 -22.97 -4.02 -30.09
CA GLY A 275 -24.03 -4.57 -30.96
C GLY A 275 -24.00 -6.09 -31.14
N GLU A 276 -22.88 -6.73 -30.78
CA GLU A 276 -22.58 -8.14 -31.02
C GLU A 276 -21.95 -8.77 -29.77
N VAL A 277 -21.91 -10.09 -29.67
CA VAL A 277 -21.13 -10.78 -28.62
C VAL A 277 -19.64 -10.61 -28.93
N VAL A 278 -18.86 -10.12 -27.96
CA VAL A 278 -17.41 -9.99 -28.11
C VAL A 278 -16.75 -11.35 -27.86
N GLU A 279 -15.94 -11.81 -28.80
CA GLU A 279 -15.14 -13.03 -28.68
C GLU A 279 -13.71 -12.66 -28.23
N GLY A 280 -13.43 -12.86 -26.93
CA GLY A 280 -12.09 -12.71 -26.36
C GLY A 280 -11.27 -13.99 -26.43
N GLU A 281 -10.13 -14.01 -25.74
CA GLU A 281 -9.25 -15.19 -25.73
C GLU A 281 -9.84 -16.33 -24.89
N ASN A 282 -10.34 -16.00 -23.69
CA ASN A 282 -10.77 -16.97 -22.67
C ASN A 282 -12.23 -16.77 -22.21
N ALA A 283 -12.98 -15.87 -22.84
CA ALA A 283 -14.40 -15.65 -22.56
C ALA A 283 -15.16 -15.06 -23.77
N TYR A 284 -16.48 -15.25 -23.77
CA TYR A 284 -17.40 -14.36 -24.49
C TYR A 284 -17.85 -13.22 -23.56
N PHE A 285 -18.05 -12.03 -24.12
CA PHE A 285 -18.52 -10.87 -23.36
C PHE A 285 -19.73 -10.20 -24.00
N VAL A 286 -20.59 -9.66 -23.13
CA VAL A 286 -21.61 -8.66 -23.48
C VAL A 286 -21.30 -7.42 -22.66
N VAL A 287 -21.09 -6.27 -23.30
CA VAL A 287 -20.61 -5.05 -22.65
C VAL A 287 -21.50 -3.85 -22.94
N ARG A 288 -21.72 -3.04 -21.90
CA ARG A 288 -22.29 -1.69 -21.97
C ARG A 288 -21.25 -0.69 -21.49
N MET A 289 -21.16 0.45 -22.18
CA MET A 289 -20.46 1.63 -21.69
C MET A 289 -21.37 2.38 -20.73
N ASP A 290 -20.98 2.48 -19.47
CA ASP A 290 -21.71 3.29 -18.48
C ASP A 290 -21.30 4.76 -18.61
N SER A 291 -19.99 5.00 -18.73
CA SER A 291 -19.44 6.31 -19.04
C SER A 291 -18.10 6.21 -19.76
N VAL A 292 -17.99 6.91 -20.90
CA VAL A 292 -16.74 7.03 -21.67
C VAL A 292 -15.64 7.71 -20.85
N LEU A 293 -16.01 8.58 -19.91
CA LEU A 293 -15.09 9.27 -19.01
C LEU A 293 -15.61 9.19 -17.56
N ASP A 294 -15.19 8.15 -16.85
CA ASP A 294 -15.37 8.02 -15.41
C ASP A 294 -14.58 9.13 -14.71
N ARG A 295 -15.28 10.16 -14.24
CA ARG A 295 -14.67 11.35 -13.64
C ARG A 295 -13.87 11.03 -12.38
N GLU A 296 -14.38 10.13 -11.53
CA GLU A 296 -13.75 9.80 -10.25
C GLU A 296 -12.46 9.00 -10.48
N ALA A 297 -12.53 7.97 -11.33
CA ALA A 297 -11.35 7.19 -11.70
C ALA A 297 -10.32 8.00 -12.51
N THR A 298 -10.77 8.86 -13.44
CA THR A 298 -9.87 9.75 -14.19
C THR A 298 -9.17 10.74 -13.25
N ASP A 299 -9.86 11.32 -12.27
CA ASP A 299 -9.24 12.23 -11.31
C ASP A 299 -8.25 11.50 -10.38
N GLN A 300 -8.55 10.26 -9.96
CA GLN A 300 -7.61 9.44 -9.20
C GLN A 300 -6.37 9.08 -10.02
N GLU A 301 -6.53 8.77 -11.30
CA GLU A 301 -5.43 8.43 -12.19
C GLU A 301 -4.51 9.62 -12.48
N LYS A 302 -5.05 10.85 -12.50
CA LYS A 302 -4.20 12.04 -12.52
C LYS A 302 -3.30 12.16 -11.30
N GLU A 303 -3.80 11.80 -10.11
CA GLU A 303 -2.97 11.78 -8.91
C GLU A 303 -1.87 10.72 -9.03
N ASN A 304 -2.19 9.52 -9.54
CA ASN A 304 -1.23 8.44 -9.81
C ASN A 304 -0.12 8.91 -10.76
N ILE A 305 -0.47 9.45 -11.93
CA ILE A 305 0.50 9.96 -12.93
C ILE A 305 1.41 11.04 -12.34
N VAL A 306 0.90 11.92 -11.46
CA VAL A 306 1.73 12.90 -10.77
C VAL A 306 2.66 12.23 -9.76
N GLU A 307 2.19 11.26 -8.97
CA GLU A 307 3.06 10.50 -8.05
C GLU A 307 4.15 9.70 -8.80
N GLU A 308 3.82 9.11 -9.95
CA GLU A 308 4.78 8.39 -10.81
C GLU A 308 5.85 9.33 -11.38
N ARG A 309 5.47 10.45 -11.99
CA ARG A 309 6.40 11.47 -12.50
C ARG A 309 7.32 12.00 -11.39
N GLN A 310 6.79 12.21 -10.19
CA GLN A 310 7.57 12.64 -9.03
C GLN A 310 8.56 11.55 -8.58
N GLN A 311 8.14 10.29 -8.58
CA GLN A 311 9.00 9.17 -8.19
C GLN A 311 10.09 8.88 -9.23
N GLU A 312 9.78 8.98 -10.53
CA GLU A 312 10.75 8.87 -11.63
C GLU A 312 11.81 9.97 -11.51
N ALA A 313 11.40 11.25 -11.40
CA ALA A 313 12.33 12.37 -11.25
C ALA A 313 13.22 12.25 -9.99
N TYR A 314 12.66 11.82 -8.86
CA TYR A 314 13.43 11.56 -7.64
C TYR A 314 14.46 10.44 -7.84
N ASN A 315 14.06 9.33 -8.47
CA ASN A 315 14.94 8.19 -8.73
C ASN A 315 16.06 8.53 -9.72
N ASP A 316 15.75 9.29 -10.79
CA ASP A 316 16.73 9.73 -11.78
C ASP A 316 17.78 10.66 -11.17
N LEU A 317 17.36 11.61 -10.32
CA LEU A 317 18.30 12.47 -9.56
C LEU A 317 19.22 11.66 -8.65
N LEU A 318 18.68 10.70 -7.87
CA LEU A 318 19.49 9.84 -7.02
C LEU A 318 20.51 9.04 -7.84
N LYS A 319 20.10 8.53 -9.00
CA LYS A 319 20.97 7.77 -9.90
C LYS A 319 22.07 8.64 -10.49
N GLU A 320 21.75 9.84 -10.97
CA GLU A 320 22.74 10.82 -11.46
C GLU A 320 23.78 11.12 -10.36
N TRP A 321 23.32 11.45 -9.15
CA TRP A 321 24.21 11.75 -8.03
C TRP A 321 25.06 10.55 -7.60
N LYS A 322 24.53 9.32 -7.62
CA LYS A 322 25.30 8.10 -7.34
C LYS A 322 26.31 7.76 -8.43
N GLU A 323 26.02 8.06 -9.69
CA GLU A 323 26.99 7.88 -10.79
C GLU A 323 28.13 8.91 -10.73
N ASP A 324 27.87 10.13 -10.26
CA ASP A 324 28.88 11.20 -10.13
C ASP A 324 29.65 11.20 -8.79
N THR A 325 29.15 10.50 -7.75
CA THR A 325 29.77 10.47 -6.41
C THR A 325 30.74 9.30 -6.22
N ASP A 326 31.97 9.57 -5.78
CA ASP A 326 32.92 8.53 -5.37
C ASP A 326 32.52 7.96 -3.99
N ILE A 327 31.76 6.86 -4.01
CA ILE A 327 31.40 6.08 -2.82
C ILE A 327 32.21 4.79 -2.80
N THR A 328 33.00 4.60 -1.74
CA THR A 328 33.69 3.33 -1.48
C THR A 328 32.90 2.48 -0.49
N VAL A 329 32.51 1.28 -0.93
CA VAL A 329 31.87 0.24 -0.09
C VAL A 329 32.93 -0.68 0.52
N ASN A 330 32.84 -0.92 1.83
CA ASN A 330 33.67 -1.90 2.53
C ASN A 330 33.03 -3.30 2.51
N GLU A 331 32.94 -3.89 1.32
CA GLU A 331 32.31 -5.20 1.06
C GLU A 331 32.76 -6.27 2.06
N LYS A 332 34.06 -6.35 2.35
CA LYS A 332 34.67 -7.33 3.26
C LYS A 332 34.14 -7.27 4.70
N GLU A 333 33.72 -6.10 5.18
CA GLU A 333 33.11 -5.98 6.50
C GLU A 333 31.59 -6.20 6.42
N TRP A 334 30.95 -5.79 5.32
CA TRP A 334 29.52 -6.08 5.07
C TRP A 334 29.22 -7.56 4.85
N GLU A 335 30.12 -8.33 4.23
CA GLU A 335 30.05 -9.79 4.10
C GLU A 335 29.93 -10.51 5.46
N LYS A 336 30.43 -9.91 6.55
CA LYS A 336 30.37 -10.50 7.89
C LYS A 336 28.99 -10.34 8.54
N VAL A 337 28.22 -9.34 8.13
CA VAL A 337 26.83 -9.15 8.55
C VAL A 337 25.99 -10.21 7.86
N THR A 338 25.27 -11.04 8.61
CA THR A 338 24.44 -12.12 8.08
C THR A 338 22.98 -11.91 8.42
N LEU A 339 22.09 -12.07 7.44
CA LEU A 339 20.64 -12.05 7.65
C LEU A 339 20.10 -13.47 7.51
N THR A 340 19.75 -14.09 8.64
CA THR A 340 19.39 -15.50 8.75
C THR A 340 18.33 -15.73 9.83
N ASP A 341 17.70 -16.90 9.84
CA ASP A 341 16.77 -17.33 10.89
C ASP A 341 17.44 -17.63 12.25
N THR A 342 18.77 -17.66 12.32
CA THR A 342 19.48 -17.94 13.59
C THR A 342 19.58 -16.73 14.51
N GLU A 343 19.46 -15.53 13.96
CA GLU A 343 19.46 -14.26 14.68
C GLU A 343 18.23 -13.45 14.22
N GLN A 344 17.13 -13.54 14.96
CA GLN A 344 15.91 -12.81 14.62
C GLN A 344 15.72 -11.63 15.56
N TYR A 345 15.55 -10.45 14.96
CA TYR A 345 15.12 -9.23 15.64
C TYR A 345 13.63 -9.01 15.36
N THR A 346 12.84 -8.65 16.38
CA THR A 346 11.40 -8.36 16.26
C THR A 346 11.05 -7.06 16.97
N ILE A 347 10.02 -6.35 16.49
CA ILE A 347 9.50 -5.18 17.18
C ILE A 347 8.66 -5.67 18.36
N LYS A 348 9.05 -5.34 19.59
CA LYS A 348 8.18 -5.56 20.76
C LYS A 348 7.14 -4.46 20.80
N GLN A 349 5.86 -4.85 20.77
CA GLN A 349 4.81 -3.92 21.17
C GLN A 349 4.84 -3.76 22.71
N PRO A 350 4.50 -2.57 23.24
CA PRO A 350 4.24 -2.45 24.67
C PRO A 350 3.07 -3.37 25.04
N GLU A 351 3.24 -4.21 26.05
CA GLU A 351 2.14 -5.00 26.60
C GLU A 351 1.10 -4.03 27.17
N THR A 352 -0.06 -3.91 26.50
CA THR A 352 -1.25 -3.38 27.16
C THR A 352 -1.61 -4.36 28.27
N GLU A 353 -1.44 -3.95 29.53
CA GLU A 353 -1.83 -4.74 30.69
C GLU A 353 -3.34 -5.04 30.61
N GLU A 354 -3.70 -6.23 30.15
CA GLU A 354 -5.03 -6.79 30.40
C GLU A 354 -5.16 -7.02 31.90
N SER A 355 -5.79 -6.05 32.57
CA SER A 355 -6.21 -6.15 33.96
C SER A 355 -7.24 -7.28 34.10
N GLY A 356 -6.75 -8.51 34.30
CA GLY A 356 -7.59 -9.68 34.51
C GLY A 356 -8.41 -9.57 35.80
N GLU A 357 -9.70 -9.27 35.69
CA GLU A 357 -10.67 -9.62 36.73
C GLU A 357 -11.13 -11.07 36.53
N ASP A 358 -10.61 -11.92 37.40
CA ASP A 358 -10.87 -13.35 37.47
C ASP A 358 -12.29 -13.62 38.01
N THR A 359 -13.18 -14.15 37.17
CA THR A 359 -14.42 -14.80 37.62
C THR A 359 -14.63 -16.17 36.97
N ALA A 360 -13.90 -17.17 37.46
CA ALA A 360 -14.20 -18.57 37.18
C ALA A 360 -15.53 -19.01 37.80
N ALA A 361 -16.54 -19.32 36.97
CA ALA A 361 -17.76 -20.01 37.42
C ALA A 361 -18.42 -20.88 36.33
N GLY A 362 -18.23 -22.20 36.44
CA GLY A 362 -19.27 -23.20 36.13
C GLY A 362 -19.59 -23.54 34.67
N THR A 363 -19.13 -24.71 34.23
CA THR A 363 -19.72 -25.47 33.11
C THR A 363 -21.22 -25.72 33.32
N GLY A 364 -22.04 -25.44 32.28
CA GLY A 364 -23.45 -25.81 32.22
C GLY A 364 -23.96 -25.78 30.78
N GLU A 365 -24.12 -26.96 30.19
CA GLU A 365 -24.72 -27.18 28.87
C GLU A 365 -26.25 -27.23 29.01
N GLU A 366 -27.00 -26.32 28.39
CA GLU A 366 -28.41 -26.57 28.05
C GLU A 366 -28.93 -25.65 26.95
N THR A 367 -29.81 -26.22 26.12
CA THR A 367 -30.45 -25.63 24.93
C THR A 367 -31.73 -24.85 25.27
N ALA A 368 -32.01 -23.74 24.58
CA ALA A 368 -33.38 -23.35 24.22
C ALA A 368 -33.42 -22.30 23.10
N GLU A 369 -34.44 -22.39 22.26
CA GLU A 369 -34.81 -21.39 21.25
C GLU A 369 -35.62 -20.23 21.87
N ASP A 370 -35.72 -19.15 21.08
CA ASP A 370 -36.98 -18.47 20.71
C ASP A 370 -37.29 -17.04 21.22
N THR A 371 -37.91 -16.30 20.28
CA THR A 371 -38.70 -15.06 20.30
C THR A 371 -38.52 -13.95 21.37
N GLY A 372 -38.59 -12.69 20.92
CA GLY A 372 -39.12 -11.62 21.78
C GLY A 372 -38.88 -10.18 21.35
N ASP A 373 -39.72 -9.66 20.47
CA ASP A 373 -39.96 -8.23 20.16
C ASP A 373 -39.98 -7.27 21.39
N GLY A 374 -39.67 -5.99 21.16
CA GLY A 374 -39.60 -4.97 22.23
C GLY A 374 -39.35 -3.52 21.78
N THR A 375 -40.23 -2.93 20.97
CA THR A 375 -40.18 -1.51 20.56
C THR A 375 -40.71 -0.54 21.64
N ALA A 376 -39.96 0.54 21.97
CA ALA A 376 -40.39 1.87 22.46
C ALA A 376 -39.11 2.72 22.72
N ASP A 377 -38.84 3.90 22.20
CA ASP A 377 -39.60 5.12 21.81
C ASP A 377 -39.91 6.13 22.95
N ALA A 378 -39.59 7.39 22.62
CA ALA A 378 -40.06 8.69 23.11
C ALA A 378 -39.72 9.28 24.51
N SER A 379 -39.40 10.58 24.40
CA SER A 379 -39.64 11.71 25.34
C SER A 379 -38.56 12.00 26.39
N ASP A 380 -37.73 13.03 26.27
CA ASP A 380 -38.01 14.50 26.21
C ASP A 380 -38.60 15.08 27.50
N SER A 381 -37.89 16.08 28.06
CA SER A 381 -38.50 17.32 28.57
C SER A 381 -37.44 18.38 28.93
N THR A 382 -37.31 19.37 28.04
CA THR A 382 -37.36 20.85 28.27
C THR A 382 -37.00 21.48 29.64
N GLY A 383 -36.47 22.73 29.59
CA GLY A 383 -36.28 23.61 30.76
C GLY A 383 -35.74 25.01 30.41
N THR A 384 -36.59 25.89 29.88
CA THR A 384 -36.29 27.27 29.44
C THR A 384 -36.34 28.31 30.60
N GLU A 385 -35.80 29.52 30.38
CA GLU A 385 -36.45 30.87 30.51
C GLU A 385 -35.38 31.98 30.33
N THR A 386 -35.51 32.95 29.39
CA THR A 386 -36.07 34.34 29.46
C THR A 386 -35.42 35.27 30.51
N GLU A 387 -35.25 36.59 30.36
CA GLU A 387 -35.93 37.71 29.66
C GLU A 387 -34.91 38.76 29.08
N GLN A 388 -35.23 39.94 28.51
CA GLN A 388 -36.26 40.47 27.56
C GLN A 388 -36.10 42.03 27.51
N ASP A 389 -36.01 42.74 26.35
CA ASP A 389 -36.45 44.16 26.31
C ASP A 389 -36.78 44.84 24.94
N THR A 390 -37.92 45.56 24.96
CA THR A 390 -38.41 46.77 24.23
C THR A 390 -38.17 47.14 22.73
N ALA A 391 -39.23 46.93 21.93
CA ALA A 391 -40.19 47.94 21.38
C ALA A 391 -39.80 49.17 20.48
N GLY A 392 -40.58 49.35 19.38
CA GLY A 392 -40.74 50.61 18.59
C GLY A 392 -41.09 50.38 17.09
N THR A 393 -42.35 50.19 16.66
CA THR A 393 -43.26 51.19 15.99
C THR A 393 -42.60 52.21 15.03
N ASP A 394 -43.15 52.58 13.86
CA ASP A 394 -44.52 52.48 13.28
C ASP A 394 -44.49 52.48 11.72
N ALA A 395 -45.66 52.37 11.07
CA ALA A 395 -45.87 52.16 9.63
C ALA A 395 -45.75 53.42 8.72
N GLY A 396 -45.63 53.20 7.39
CA GLY A 396 -45.69 54.28 6.39
C GLY A 396 -45.65 53.85 4.91
N THR A 397 -46.79 53.85 4.25
CA THR A 397 -47.01 53.54 2.82
C THR A 397 -46.36 54.53 1.85
N GLN A 398 -45.73 54.07 0.74
CA GLN A 398 -46.07 54.53 -0.63
C GLN A 398 -45.38 53.76 -1.77
N SER A 399 -46.13 53.56 -2.86
CA SER A 399 -45.61 53.18 -4.18
C SER A 399 -45.48 54.44 -5.06
N GLN A 400 -44.40 54.57 -5.82
CA GLN A 400 -44.44 54.85 -7.28
C GLN A 400 -43.04 54.97 -7.90
N GLU A 401 -42.99 54.59 -9.18
CA GLU A 401 -41.89 54.69 -10.18
C GLU A 401 -40.60 53.88 -9.93
#